data_AF-A0A379AVM5-F1
#
_entry.id   AF-A0A379AVM5-F1
#
_cell.length_a   1.000
_cell.length_b   1.000
_cell.length_c   1.000
_cell.angle_alpha   90.00
_cell.angle_beta   90.00
_cell.angle_gamma   90.00
#
_symmetry.space_group_name_H-M   'P 1'
#
loop_
_entity.id
_entity.type
_entity.pdbx_description
1 polymer ?
#
loop_
_entity_poly.entity_id
_entity_poly.type
_entity_poly.pdbx_seq_one_letter_code
_entity_poly.pdbx_strand_id
1 'polypeptide(L)'
;MIKIFSVLYLACCVTGCLWIWYPPYSSFWDEDIWVHKENNTPPTKDIVRECYSQSLLPFETKVVGELEIPVSPEDQVKANDIDGACLYQKGFRFNASYKYCYRFDNTCKQWNKYRN
;
A
#
# COMPACT_ATOMS: atom_id res chain seq x y z
N MET A 1 -42.03 -16.97 -24.26
CA MET A 1 -40.76 -17.62 -23.84
C MET A 1 -39.50 -16.88 -24.31
N ILE A 2 -39.46 -16.28 -25.51
CA ILE A 2 -38.28 -15.55 -26.04
C ILE A 2 -37.85 -14.35 -25.16
N LYS A 3 -38.82 -13.61 -24.58
CA LYS A 3 -38.53 -12.42 -23.75
C LYS A 3 -37.75 -12.71 -22.45
N ILE A 4 -37.88 -13.92 -21.88
CA ILE A 4 -37.22 -14.28 -20.62
C ILE A 4 -35.73 -14.53 -20.84
N PHE A 5 -35.38 -15.20 -21.94
CA PHE A 5 -33.99 -15.44 -22.32
C PHE A 5 -33.22 -14.15 -22.62
N SER A 6 -33.87 -13.14 -23.22
CA SER A 6 -33.26 -11.85 -23.49
C SER A 6 -32.93 -11.06 -22.21
N VAL A 7 -33.79 -11.14 -21.19
CA VAL A 7 -33.57 -10.48 -19.89
C VAL A 7 -32.45 -11.15 -19.10
N LEU A 8 -32.38 -12.49 -19.12
CA LEU A 8 -31.28 -13.25 -18.52
C LEU A 8 -29.93 -12.98 -19.20
N TYR A 9 -29.91 -12.86 -20.53
CA TYR A 9 -28.69 -12.52 -21.27
C TYR A 9 -28.21 -11.10 -20.94
N LEU A 10 -29.14 -10.14 -20.88
CA LEU A 10 -28.81 -8.75 -20.49
C LEU A 10 -28.26 -8.71 -19.05
N ALA A 11 -28.89 -9.43 -18.11
CA ALA A 11 -28.45 -9.51 -16.72
C ALA A 11 -27.03 -10.10 -16.61
N CYS A 12 -26.72 -11.18 -17.34
CA CYS A 12 -25.38 -11.75 -17.38
C CYS A 12 -24.33 -10.78 -17.95
N CYS A 13 -24.65 -10.01 -18.99
CA CYS A 13 -23.74 -9.01 -19.55
C CYS A 13 -23.47 -7.86 -18.58
N VAL A 14 -24.47 -7.37 -17.83
CA VAL A 14 -24.26 -6.29 -16.85
C VAL A 14 -23.44 -6.79 -15.65
N THR A 15 -23.66 -8.04 -15.21
CA THR A 15 -22.85 -8.62 -14.14
C THR A 15 -21.41 -8.87 -14.54
N GLY A 16 -21.13 -9.27 -15.79
CA GLY A 16 -19.76 -9.50 -16.27
C GLY A 16 -18.91 -8.24 -16.32
N CYS A 17 -19.52 -7.09 -16.65
CA CYS A 17 -18.81 -5.80 -16.70
C CYS A 17 -18.37 -5.26 -15.33
N LEU A 18 -19.03 -5.67 -14.23
CA LEU A 18 -18.64 -5.27 -12.87
C LEU A 18 -17.29 -5.86 -12.43
N TRP A 19 -16.89 -7.01 -12.99
CA TRP A 19 -15.63 -7.68 -12.64
C TRP A 19 -14.41 -7.08 -13.36
N ILE A 20 -14.61 -6.38 -14.47
CA ILE A 20 -13.53 -5.69 -15.21
C ILE A 20 -13.04 -4.45 -14.45
N TRP A 21 -13.90 -3.86 -13.61
CA TRP A 21 -13.56 -2.70 -12.79
C TRP A 21 -12.83 -3.03 -11.49
N TYR A 22 -12.84 -4.30 -11.08
CA TYR A 22 -11.96 -4.76 -10.01
C TYR A 22 -10.61 -5.12 -10.65
N PRO A 23 -9.55 -4.34 -10.37
CA PRO A 23 -8.21 -4.77 -10.75
C PRO A 23 -7.98 -6.17 -10.15
N PRO A 24 -7.31 -7.08 -10.90
CA PRO A 24 -6.94 -8.37 -10.34
C PRO A 24 -6.23 -8.14 -9.01
N TYR A 25 -6.68 -8.83 -7.97
CA TYR A 25 -6.28 -8.63 -6.58
C TYR A 25 -4.75 -8.71 -6.38
N SER A 26 -4.02 -9.36 -7.30
CA SER A 26 -2.56 -9.47 -7.30
C SER A 26 -1.84 -8.20 -7.75
N SER A 27 -2.37 -7.44 -8.72
CA SER A 27 -1.66 -6.26 -9.26
C SER A 27 -1.59 -5.08 -8.29
N PHE A 28 -2.30 -5.14 -7.16
CA PHE A 28 -2.23 -4.12 -6.11
C PHE A 28 -0.97 -4.23 -5.26
N TRP A 29 -0.38 -5.42 -5.18
CA TRP A 29 0.78 -5.72 -4.34
C TRP A 29 2.10 -5.67 -5.11
N ASP A 30 2.04 -5.63 -6.44
CA ASP A 30 3.20 -5.60 -7.33
C ASP A 30 3.69 -4.16 -7.65
N GLU A 31 3.15 -3.14 -6.97
CA GLU A 31 3.58 -1.75 -7.17
C GLU A 31 4.68 -1.37 -6.16
N ASP A 32 5.80 -0.87 -6.69
CA ASP A 32 6.85 -0.23 -5.88
C ASP A 32 6.35 1.12 -5.33
N ILE A 33 5.77 1.08 -4.14
CA ILE A 33 5.18 2.26 -3.48
C ILE A 33 6.22 3.29 -2.99
N TRP A 34 7.49 2.90 -2.91
CA TRP A 34 8.63 3.75 -2.61
C TRP A 34 9.66 3.58 -3.72
N VAL A 35 10.07 4.68 -4.34
CA VAL A 35 11.04 4.67 -5.44
C VAL A 35 12.08 5.76 -5.26
N HIS A 36 13.32 5.50 -5.67
CA HIS A 36 14.38 6.49 -5.59
C HIS A 36 14.12 7.65 -6.57
N LYS A 37 14.38 8.88 -6.13
CA LYS A 37 14.00 10.11 -6.86
C LYS A 37 14.66 10.22 -8.24
N GLU A 38 15.85 9.67 -8.42
CA GLU A 38 16.64 9.83 -9.65
C GLU A 38 16.36 8.78 -10.73
N ASN A 39 16.21 7.51 -10.34
CA ASN A 39 16.17 6.37 -11.26
C ASN A 39 14.88 5.53 -11.13
N ASN A 40 13.96 5.92 -10.24
CA ASN A 40 12.71 5.23 -9.94
C ASN A 40 12.88 3.75 -9.53
N THR A 41 14.04 3.35 -9.00
CA THR A 41 14.24 1.98 -8.50
C THR A 41 13.70 1.84 -7.07
N PRO A 42 13.16 0.67 -6.69
CA PRO A 42 12.73 0.42 -5.32
C PRO A 42 13.90 0.40 -4.33
N PRO A 43 13.65 0.65 -3.02
CA PRO A 43 14.66 0.48 -2.00
C PRO A 43 15.12 -0.98 -1.89
N THR A 44 16.40 -1.19 -1.56
CA THR A 44 16.89 -2.53 -1.26
C THR A 44 16.30 -3.04 0.05
N LYS A 45 16.27 -4.36 0.24
CA LYS A 45 15.78 -4.98 1.48
C LYS A 45 16.52 -4.48 2.73
N ASP A 46 17.81 -4.16 2.60
CA ASP A 46 18.61 -3.66 3.72
C ASP A 46 18.20 -2.25 4.13
N ILE A 47 17.92 -1.36 3.15
CA ILE A 47 17.41 -0.01 3.42
C ILE A 47 16.05 -0.07 4.11
N VAL A 48 15.15 -0.92 3.61
CA VAL A 48 13.81 -1.10 4.20
C VAL A 48 13.93 -1.63 5.63
N ARG A 49 14.78 -2.64 5.86
CA ARG A 49 15.00 -3.21 7.21
C ARG A 49 15.59 -2.18 8.17
N GLU A 50 16.55 -1.37 7.70
CA GLU A 50 17.18 -0.33 8.49
C GLU A 50 16.16 0.73 8.94
N CYS A 51 15.37 1.28 7.99
CA CYS A 51 14.36 2.27 8.31
C CYS A 51 13.26 1.71 9.22
N TYR A 52 12.83 0.48 8.96
CA TYR A 52 11.86 -0.20 9.82
C TYR A 52 12.38 -0.35 11.25
N SER A 53 13.61 -0.87 11.42
CA SER A 53 14.23 -1.04 12.74
C SER A 53 14.36 0.31 13.48
N GLN A 54 14.79 1.37 12.79
CA GLN A 54 14.90 2.70 13.38
C GLN A 54 13.54 3.25 13.82
N SER A 55 12.47 2.95 13.07
CA SER A 55 11.13 3.42 13.38
C SER A 55 10.54 2.83 14.67
N LEU A 56 11.05 1.67 15.09
CA LEU A 56 10.60 0.96 16.29
C LEU A 56 11.34 1.39 17.57
N LEU A 57 12.57 1.90 17.45
CA LEU A 57 13.42 2.28 18.59
C LEU A 57 12.73 3.14 19.67
N PRO A 58 11.83 4.09 19.34
CA PRO A 58 11.22 4.95 20.35
C PRO A 58 10.06 4.30 21.12
N PHE A 59 9.62 3.10 20.74
CA PHE A 59 8.36 2.52 21.20
C PHE A 59 8.55 1.19 21.91
N GLU A 60 7.60 0.85 22.78
CA GLU A 60 7.47 -0.51 23.30
C GLU A 60 6.94 -1.43 22.21
N THR A 61 7.65 -2.52 21.97
CA THR A 61 7.34 -3.48 20.90
C THR A 61 6.93 -4.84 21.44
N LYS A 62 6.21 -5.60 20.62
CA LYS A 62 5.91 -7.02 20.83
C LYS A 62 6.14 -7.78 19.54
N VAL A 63 6.48 -9.05 19.66
CA VAL A 63 6.58 -9.95 18.52
C VAL A 63 5.24 -10.62 18.27
N VAL A 64 4.70 -10.49 17.05
CA VAL A 64 3.50 -11.19 16.60
C VAL A 64 3.88 -12.02 15.38
N GLY A 65 3.94 -13.34 15.56
CA GLY A 65 4.53 -14.24 14.57
C GLY A 65 6.04 -14.02 14.47
N GLU A 66 6.51 -13.58 13.30
CA GLU A 66 7.92 -13.24 13.04
C GLU A 66 8.15 -11.72 12.93
N LEU A 67 7.12 -10.90 13.18
CA LEU A 67 7.18 -9.46 13.01
C LEU A 67 7.16 -8.74 14.37
N GLU A 68 8.13 -7.86 14.59
CA GLU A 68 8.17 -6.97 15.73
C GLU A 68 7.33 -5.72 15.45
N ILE A 69 6.32 -5.43 16.27
CA ILE A 69 5.42 -4.29 16.06
C ILE A 69 5.22 -3.48 17.35
N PRO A 70 4.93 -2.17 17.28
CA PRO A 70 4.56 -1.39 18.45
C PRO A 70 3.30 -1.95 19.14
N VAL A 71 3.31 -1.96 20.48
CA VAL A 71 2.20 -2.49 21.29
C VAL A 71 0.92 -1.66 21.10
N SER A 72 1.06 -0.33 21.07
CA SER A 72 -0.05 0.61 20.90
C SER A 72 -0.37 0.87 19.42
N PRO A 73 -1.65 0.88 19.02
CA PRO A 73 -2.06 1.28 17.67
C PRO A 73 -1.63 2.70 17.29
N GLU A 74 -1.59 3.63 18.26
CA GLU A 74 -1.15 5.01 18.01
C GLU A 74 0.35 5.07 17.69
N ASP A 75 1.13 4.24 18.36
CA ASP A 75 2.57 4.15 18.12
C ASP A 75 2.89 3.43 16.82
N GLN A 76 2.03 2.51 16.36
CA GLN A 76 2.13 1.95 15.01
C GLN A 76 2.03 3.03 13.93
N VAL A 77 1.10 3.99 14.09
CA VAL A 77 0.96 5.12 13.16
C VAL A 77 2.22 5.99 13.18
N LYS A 78 2.76 6.29 14.37
CA LYS A 78 3.98 7.09 14.51
C LYS A 78 5.21 6.37 13.95
N ALA A 79 5.37 5.07 14.22
CA ALA A 79 6.45 4.25 13.67
C ALA A 79 6.39 4.25 12.14
N ASN A 80 5.22 4.02 11.54
CA ASN A 80 5.06 4.09 10.08
C ASN A 80 5.44 5.48 9.52
N ASP A 81 5.26 6.55 10.28
CA ASP A 81 5.66 7.90 9.86
C ASP A 81 7.18 8.08 9.89
N ILE A 82 7.84 7.57 10.92
CA ILE A 82 9.30 7.59 11.07
C ILE A 82 9.96 6.74 9.99
N ASP A 83 9.39 5.57 9.68
CA ASP A 83 9.86 4.70 8.58
C ASP A 83 9.81 5.44 7.23
N GLY A 84 8.66 6.04 6.90
CA GLY A 84 8.52 6.86 5.70
C GLY A 84 9.46 8.06 5.65
N ALA A 85 9.71 8.71 6.80
CA ALA A 85 10.67 9.80 6.90
C ALA A 85 12.11 9.34 6.64
N CYS A 86 12.51 8.18 7.16
CA CYS A 86 13.82 7.58 6.93
C CYS A 86 14.03 7.28 5.44
N LEU A 87 13.06 6.63 4.79
CA LEU A 87 13.10 6.37 3.35
C LEU A 87 13.23 7.67 2.56
N TYR A 88 12.46 8.69 2.92
CA TYR A 88 12.53 10.00 2.27
C TYR A 88 13.91 10.67 2.39
N GLN A 89 14.51 10.63 3.58
CA GLN A 89 15.86 11.16 3.82
C GLN A 89 16.94 10.41 3.01
N LYS A 90 16.72 9.13 2.74
CA LYS A 90 17.61 8.30 1.91
C LYS A 90 17.38 8.46 0.40
N GLY A 91 16.57 9.44 -0.02
CA GLY A 91 16.37 9.76 -1.44
C GLY A 91 15.21 9.01 -2.10
N PHE A 92 14.37 8.32 -1.34
CA PHE A 92 13.15 7.71 -1.86
C PHE A 92 11.97 8.68 -1.80
N ARG A 93 11.02 8.53 -2.71
CA ARG A 93 9.74 9.24 -2.68
C ARG A 93 8.60 8.24 -2.70
N PHE A 94 7.50 8.63 -2.07
CA PHE A 94 6.28 7.86 -2.13
C PHE A 94 5.70 7.93 -3.55
N ASN A 95 5.44 6.79 -4.17
CA ASN A 95 5.05 6.67 -5.57
C ASN A 95 3.89 5.68 -5.78
N ALA A 96 2.94 5.65 -4.83
CA ALA A 96 1.75 4.82 -4.99
C ALA A 96 0.77 5.38 -6.02
N SER A 97 0.15 4.49 -6.80
CA SER A 97 -0.91 4.79 -7.75
C SER A 97 -2.23 5.15 -7.06
N TYR A 98 -3.14 5.73 -7.84
CA TYR A 98 -4.52 5.96 -7.39
C TYR A 98 -5.21 4.65 -6.96
N LYS A 99 -4.94 3.53 -7.65
CA LYS A 99 -5.51 2.22 -7.33
C LYS A 99 -5.07 1.73 -5.94
N TYR A 100 -3.79 1.91 -5.61
CA TYR A 100 -3.26 1.60 -4.28
C TYR A 100 -3.93 2.49 -3.22
N CYS A 101 -4.00 3.79 -3.45
CA CYS A 101 -4.59 4.73 -2.50
C CYS A 101 -6.10 4.57 -2.29
N TYR A 102 -6.84 4.09 -3.28
CA TYR A 102 -8.25 3.74 -3.10
C TYR A 102 -8.45 2.65 -2.04
N ARG A 103 -7.51 1.70 -1.95
CA ARG A 103 -7.57 0.60 -1.01
C ARG A 103 -6.91 0.91 0.34
N PHE A 104 -5.79 1.62 0.30
CA PHE A 104 -4.98 1.97 1.48
C PHE A 104 -5.02 3.48 1.73
N ASP A 105 -6.22 4.02 1.87
CA ASP A 105 -6.48 5.47 1.99
C ASP A 105 -5.68 6.10 3.15
N ASN A 106 -5.68 5.46 4.32
CA ASN A 106 -4.94 5.97 5.48
C ASN A 106 -3.43 6.01 5.24
N THR A 107 -2.85 4.95 4.68
CA THR A 107 -1.42 4.90 4.32
C THR A 107 -1.07 5.98 3.32
N CYS A 108 -1.89 6.17 2.28
CA CYS A 108 -1.66 7.22 1.30
C CYS A 108 -1.82 8.63 1.88
N LYS A 109 -2.83 8.87 2.72
CA LYS A 109 -2.98 10.15 3.42
C LYS A 109 -1.76 10.47 4.28
N GLN A 110 -1.24 9.47 4.99
CA GLN A 110 -0.07 9.61 5.83
C GLN A 110 1.20 9.92 5.01
N TRP A 111 1.47 9.17 3.94
CA TRP A 111 2.74 9.27 3.19
C TRP A 111 2.70 10.18 1.97
N ASN A 112 1.55 10.77 1.62
CA ASN A 112 1.44 11.75 0.53
C ASN A 112 2.40 12.93 0.66
N LYS A 113 2.76 13.31 1.90
CA LYS A 113 3.75 14.35 2.18
C LYS A 113 5.16 14.04 1.65
N TYR A 114 5.46 12.77 1.36
CA TYR A 114 6.76 12.30 0.86
C TYR A 114 6.79 12.08 -0.67
N ARG A 115 5.80 12.58 -1.43
CA ARG A 115 5.74 12.41 -2.88
C ARG A 115 6.75 13.25 -3.67
N ASN A 116 7.18 14.39 -3.11
CA ASN A 116 8.07 15.37 -3.77
C ASN A 116 9.37 15.52 -2.97
#